data_AF-A0A2V1CN93-F1
#
_entry.id   AF-A0A2V1CN93-F1
#
_cell.length_a   1.000
_cell.length_b   1.000
_cell.length_c   1.000
_cell.angle_alpha   90.00
_cell.angle_beta   90.00
_cell.angle_gamma   90.00
#
_symmetry.space_group_name_H-M   'P 1'
#
loop_
_entity.id
_entity.type
_entity.pdbx_description
1 polymer ?
#
loop_
_entity_poly.entity_id
_entity_poly.type
_entity_poly.pdbx_seq_one_letter_code
_entity_poly.pdbx_strand_id
1 'polypeptide(L)'
;MVGHRTSLASGLYEGCKAEKAIKFHFSTSLGAIKTWSPKTTFTATPRNGEPFTVEADVVLAADGIKSNARRDMLKTLNINADIIDTNQAAYRIMINRSDILDDPELLELMDGETVTRWIGEKRHIIAYPISNNTIYNMSTCQPDVNFAAAPSETYTTKGSKPAMLSVFSDFCPKIQRLLNLVPDGEVCEWKLRVHAPLPTWVHGSVALVGDACHPTLPHLAQGAAQAIEDAAVIGVLLGKLPDSSPATINKTLQVYQKIRKDRAETLVEMAAASGRELHLGKGAAKEERDRQFEELKKKGGRVPDKWADADVQKMIYGVDVMKIADEEYEEMFKSI
;
A
#
# COMPACT_ATOMS: atom_id res chain seq x y z
N MET A 1 -12.28 -9.72 -6.75
CA MET A 1 -11.43 -10.88 -6.40
C MET A 1 -10.37 -10.40 -5.41
N VAL A 2 -10.24 -11.07 -4.26
CA VAL A 2 -9.20 -10.81 -3.25
C VAL A 2 -8.31 -12.05 -3.16
N GLY A 3 -7.02 -11.88 -2.89
CA GLY A 3 -6.08 -12.99 -2.89
C GLY A 3 -4.85 -12.73 -2.04
N HIS A 4 -4.11 -13.79 -1.76
CA HIS A 4 -2.85 -13.68 -1.01
C HIS A 4 -1.79 -12.95 -1.84
N ARG A 5 -1.02 -12.06 -1.20
CA ARG A 5 0.04 -11.25 -1.87
C ARG A 5 1.01 -12.13 -2.66
N THR A 6 1.42 -13.26 -2.09
CA THR A 6 2.35 -14.20 -2.75
C THR A 6 1.77 -14.73 -4.06
N SER A 7 0.46 -15.04 -4.11
CA SER A 7 -0.18 -15.55 -5.33
C SER A 7 -0.14 -14.50 -6.45
N LEU A 8 -0.44 -13.23 -6.14
CA LEU A 8 -0.32 -12.15 -7.11
C LEU A 8 1.12 -11.95 -7.58
N ALA A 9 2.08 -11.87 -6.64
CA ALA A 9 3.48 -11.66 -6.97
C ALA A 9 4.06 -12.81 -7.81
N SER A 10 3.73 -14.06 -7.48
CA SER A 10 4.13 -15.24 -8.24
C SER A 10 3.49 -15.26 -9.63
N GLY A 11 2.20 -14.92 -9.75
CA GLY A 11 1.52 -14.82 -11.05
C GLY A 11 2.17 -13.77 -11.96
N LEU A 12 2.45 -12.58 -11.42
CA LEU A 12 3.17 -11.52 -12.14
C LEU A 12 4.58 -11.96 -12.53
N TYR A 13 5.31 -12.62 -11.63
CA TYR A 13 6.65 -13.14 -11.89
C TYR A 13 6.68 -14.17 -13.03
N GLU A 14 5.76 -15.13 -13.01
CA GLU A 14 5.65 -16.11 -14.09
C GLU A 14 5.23 -15.46 -15.43
N GLY A 15 4.35 -14.45 -15.39
CA GLY A 15 4.04 -13.64 -16.56
C GLY A 15 5.28 -12.93 -17.12
N CYS A 16 6.07 -12.29 -16.27
CA CYS A 16 7.31 -11.64 -16.67
C CYS A 16 8.35 -12.60 -17.26
N LYS A 17 8.41 -13.85 -16.78
CA LYS A 17 9.33 -14.88 -17.32
C LYS A 17 9.01 -15.27 -18.77
N ALA A 18 7.78 -15.06 -19.23
CA ALA A 18 7.42 -15.28 -20.62
C ALA A 18 8.02 -14.22 -21.56
N GLU A 19 8.41 -13.05 -21.04
CA GLU A 19 9.03 -11.96 -21.80
C GLU A 19 10.57 -12.06 -21.76
N LYS A 20 11.19 -12.27 -22.92
CA LYS A 20 12.65 -12.45 -23.04
C LYS A 20 13.43 -11.17 -22.71
N ALA A 21 12.80 -10.00 -22.84
CA ALA A 21 13.41 -8.72 -22.49
C ALA A 21 13.58 -8.54 -20.97
N ILE A 22 12.78 -9.25 -20.15
CA ILE A 22 12.84 -9.11 -18.69
C ILE A 22 13.90 -10.05 -18.12
N LYS A 23 14.87 -9.47 -17.40
CA LYS A 23 15.92 -10.19 -16.69
C LYS A 23 15.81 -9.92 -15.21
N PHE A 24 15.74 -10.99 -14.41
CA PHE A 24 15.70 -10.90 -12.95
C PHE A 24 17.08 -11.10 -12.35
N HIS A 25 17.51 -10.15 -11.51
CA HIS A 25 18.72 -10.23 -10.70
C HIS A 25 18.32 -10.29 -9.22
N PHE A 26 18.12 -11.50 -8.71
CA PHE A 26 17.74 -11.71 -7.30
C PHE A 26 18.94 -11.62 -6.37
N SER A 27 18.66 -11.39 -5.09
CA SER A 27 19.69 -11.23 -4.05
C SER A 27 20.71 -10.13 -4.38
N THR A 28 20.25 -9.08 -5.06
CA THR A 28 21.04 -7.90 -5.42
C THR A 28 20.31 -6.67 -4.90
N SER A 29 20.97 -5.89 -4.05
CA SER A 29 20.41 -4.64 -3.54
C SER A 29 20.87 -3.45 -4.38
N LEU A 30 19.98 -2.47 -4.55
CA LEU A 30 20.32 -1.15 -5.09
C LEU A 30 21.16 -0.37 -4.06
N GLY A 31 22.39 -0.06 -4.44
CA GLY A 31 23.27 0.89 -3.77
C GLY A 31 23.03 2.32 -4.25
N ALA A 32 23.98 3.21 -3.96
CA ALA A 32 23.82 4.63 -4.26
C ALA A 32 23.68 4.93 -5.77
N ILE A 33 22.77 5.82 -6.11
CA ILE A 33 22.67 6.41 -7.46
C ILE A 33 23.77 7.47 -7.60
N LYS A 34 24.65 7.31 -8.59
CA LYS A 34 25.83 8.17 -8.80
C LYS A 34 25.56 9.28 -9.81
N THR A 35 24.92 8.94 -10.93
CA THR A 35 24.51 9.90 -11.96
C THR A 35 23.02 9.76 -12.20
N TRP A 36 22.33 10.88 -12.36
CA TRP A 36 20.88 10.91 -12.60
C TRP A 36 20.53 11.11 -14.09
N SER A 37 21.43 11.74 -14.85
CA SER A 37 21.33 12.04 -16.29
C SER A 37 22.74 12.41 -16.81
N PRO A 38 23.10 12.24 -18.11
CA PRO A 38 22.29 11.75 -19.24
C PRO A 38 21.95 10.26 -19.16
N LYS A 39 22.86 9.45 -18.64
CA LYS A 39 22.61 8.05 -18.31
C LYS A 39 22.71 7.84 -16.82
N THR A 40 21.73 7.14 -16.26
CA THR A 40 21.72 6.86 -14.84
C THR A 40 22.71 5.76 -14.54
N THR A 41 23.58 5.98 -13.55
CA THR A 41 24.49 4.96 -13.05
C THR A 41 24.24 4.72 -11.57
N PHE A 42 24.24 3.46 -11.17
CA PHE A 42 24.08 3.06 -9.79
C PHE A 42 24.92 1.83 -9.47
N THR A 43 25.23 1.64 -8.20
CA THR A 43 25.91 0.43 -7.74
C THR A 43 24.88 -0.67 -7.47
N ALA A 44 25.06 -1.85 -8.07
CA ALA A 44 24.33 -3.06 -7.73
C ALA A 44 25.20 -3.93 -6.83
N THR A 45 24.68 -4.35 -5.67
CA THR A 45 25.43 -5.13 -4.68
C THR A 45 24.81 -6.51 -4.52
N PRO A 46 25.40 -7.57 -5.09
CA PRO A 46 25.00 -8.94 -4.80
C PRO A 46 25.20 -9.29 -3.33
N ARG A 47 24.36 -10.17 -2.79
CA ARG A 47 24.54 -10.72 -1.43
C ARG A 47 25.86 -11.48 -1.31
N ASN A 48 26.19 -12.24 -2.35
CA ASN A 48 27.41 -13.04 -2.44
C ASN A 48 28.15 -12.64 -3.71
N GLY A 49 29.10 -11.70 -3.60
CA GLY A 49 29.89 -11.22 -4.72
C GLY A 49 30.27 -9.76 -4.57
N GLU A 50 31.12 -9.28 -5.48
CA GLU A 50 31.56 -7.89 -5.48
C GLU A 50 30.50 -6.95 -6.07
N PRO A 51 30.34 -5.73 -5.52
CA PRO A 51 29.49 -4.71 -6.13
C PRO A 51 29.96 -4.34 -7.53
N PHE A 52 29.02 -4.08 -8.44
CA PHE A 52 29.32 -3.63 -9.80
C PHE A 52 28.46 -2.42 -10.18
N THR A 53 28.91 -1.65 -11.17
CA THR A 53 28.16 -0.47 -11.65
C THR A 53 27.24 -0.88 -12.79
N VAL A 54 26.00 -0.43 -12.73
CA VAL A 54 25.00 -0.57 -13.79
C VAL A 54 24.78 0.81 -14.42
N GLU A 55 24.66 0.82 -15.74
CA GLU A 55 24.25 1.98 -16.52
C GLU A 55 22.89 1.68 -17.15
N ALA A 56 21.96 2.64 -17.08
CA ALA A 56 20.63 2.53 -17.65
C ALA A 56 20.16 3.87 -18.22
N ASP A 57 19.36 3.81 -19.30
CA ASP A 57 18.74 5.00 -19.89
C ASP A 57 17.59 5.53 -19.03
N VAL A 58 16.85 4.62 -18.37
CA VAL A 58 15.74 4.92 -17.46
C VAL A 58 15.86 4.04 -16.21
N VAL A 59 15.63 4.61 -15.03
CA VAL A 59 15.52 3.85 -13.77
C VAL A 59 14.15 4.10 -13.14
N LEU A 60 13.40 3.01 -12.95
CA LEU A 60 12.12 3.01 -12.23
C LEU A 60 12.36 2.44 -10.83
N ALA A 61 12.39 3.30 -9.83
CA ALA A 61 12.65 2.93 -8.45
C ALA A 61 11.35 2.49 -7.76
N ALA A 62 11.11 1.18 -7.77
CA ALA A 62 10.01 0.51 -7.08
C ALA A 62 10.47 -0.21 -5.79
N ASP A 63 11.40 0.39 -5.05
CA ASP A 63 12.07 -0.18 -3.86
C ASP A 63 11.34 0.09 -2.52
N GLY A 64 10.08 0.49 -2.61
CA GLY A 64 9.11 0.46 -1.51
C GLY A 64 9.26 1.56 -0.45
N ILE A 65 8.56 1.40 0.67
CA ILE A 65 8.49 2.42 1.73
C ILE A 65 9.84 2.79 2.36
N LYS A 66 10.88 1.95 2.23
CA LYS A 66 12.25 2.25 2.70
C LYS A 66 13.20 2.69 1.60
N SER A 67 12.64 3.11 0.45
CA SER A 67 13.35 3.41 -0.79
C SER A 67 14.70 4.11 -0.57
N ASN A 68 15.77 3.44 -1.00
CA ASN A 68 17.12 4.00 -1.05
C ASN A 68 17.17 5.08 -2.14
N ALA A 69 16.53 4.81 -3.29
CA ALA A 69 16.49 5.74 -4.41
C ALA A 69 15.83 7.07 -4.04
N ARG A 70 14.71 7.04 -3.28
CA ARG A 70 14.07 8.24 -2.75
C ARG A 70 15.01 9.01 -1.84
N ARG A 71 15.69 8.34 -0.90
CA ARG A 71 16.62 9.04 0.03
C ARG A 71 17.75 9.72 -0.73
N ASP A 72 18.34 9.03 -1.71
CA ASP A 72 19.39 9.61 -2.55
C ASP A 72 18.87 10.78 -3.38
N MET A 73 17.69 10.65 -3.99
CA MET A 73 17.06 11.73 -4.78
C MET A 73 16.84 12.98 -3.93
N LEU A 74 16.21 12.83 -2.76
CA LEU A 74 15.93 13.93 -1.85
C LEU A 74 17.22 14.59 -1.36
N LYS A 75 18.25 13.79 -1.03
CA LYS A 75 19.56 14.31 -0.64
C LYS A 75 20.21 15.10 -1.78
N THR A 76 20.20 14.57 -3.00
CA THR A 76 20.76 15.25 -4.18
C THR A 76 20.04 16.58 -4.45
N LEU A 77 18.73 16.62 -4.27
CA LEU A 77 17.92 17.82 -4.47
C LEU A 77 17.91 18.78 -3.26
N ASN A 78 18.60 18.42 -2.17
CA ASN A 78 18.58 19.16 -0.91
C ASN A 78 17.17 19.38 -0.35
N ILE A 79 16.35 18.32 -0.38
CA ILE A 79 14.97 18.30 0.08
C ILE A 79 14.88 17.45 1.34
N ASN A 80 14.29 17.99 2.40
CA ASN A 80 13.92 17.23 3.59
C ASN A 80 12.46 16.76 3.44
N ALA A 81 12.23 15.45 3.53
CA ALA A 81 10.90 14.88 3.58
C ALA A 81 10.73 14.12 4.91
N ASP A 82 9.71 14.50 5.67
CA ASP A 82 9.46 13.93 6.99
C ASP A 82 8.77 12.57 6.88
N ILE A 83 9.18 11.64 7.75
CA ILE A 83 8.44 10.40 8.02
C ILE A 83 7.46 10.70 9.14
N ILE A 84 6.16 10.56 8.86
CA ILE A 84 5.12 10.83 9.84
C ILE A 84 4.77 9.49 10.50
N ASP A 85 5.03 9.40 11.80
CA ASP A 85 4.50 8.31 12.61
C ASP A 85 3.01 8.54 12.83
N THR A 86 2.19 7.59 12.38
CA THR A 86 0.74 7.70 12.56
C THR A 86 0.30 7.39 13.98
N ASN A 87 1.21 6.86 14.81
CA ASN A 87 0.93 6.30 16.14
C ASN A 87 -0.13 5.19 16.07
N GLN A 88 -0.17 4.46 14.95
CA GLN A 88 -1.04 3.31 14.75
C GLN A 88 -0.23 2.06 14.45
N ALA A 89 -0.70 0.93 14.97
CA ALA A 89 -0.19 -0.39 14.69
C ALA A 89 -1.31 -1.27 14.11
N ALA A 90 -0.92 -2.37 13.47
CA ALA A 90 -1.81 -3.36 12.90
C ALA A 90 -1.28 -4.77 13.17
N TYR A 91 -2.14 -5.67 13.66
CA TYR A 91 -1.88 -7.10 13.64
C TYR A 91 -2.35 -7.68 12.32
N ARG A 92 -1.56 -8.59 11.75
CA ARG A 92 -1.95 -9.41 10.60
C ARG A 92 -2.16 -10.84 11.04
N ILE A 93 -3.33 -11.36 10.74
CA ILE A 93 -3.83 -12.62 11.24
C ILE A 93 -4.44 -13.41 10.08
N MET A 94 -4.10 -14.68 9.99
CA MET A 94 -4.68 -15.61 9.02
C MET A 94 -5.19 -16.82 9.78
N ILE A 95 -6.48 -17.11 9.66
CA ILE A 95 -7.12 -18.27 10.29
C ILE A 95 -7.38 -19.30 9.20
N ASN A 96 -6.94 -20.55 9.40
CA ASN A 96 -7.22 -21.60 8.43
C ASN A 96 -8.60 -22.18 8.69
N ARG A 97 -9.28 -22.60 7.62
CA ARG A 97 -10.58 -23.30 7.73
C ARG A 97 -10.50 -24.54 8.62
N SER A 98 -9.38 -25.26 8.57
CA SER A 98 -9.14 -26.44 9.42
C SER A 98 -9.25 -26.14 10.91
N ASP A 99 -8.97 -24.90 11.32
CA ASP A 99 -8.88 -24.50 12.73
C ASP A 99 -10.25 -24.12 13.32
N ILE A 100 -11.28 -24.04 12.46
CA ILE A 100 -12.63 -23.58 12.82
C ILE A 100 -13.74 -24.56 12.41
N LEU A 101 -13.42 -25.79 12.04
CA LEU A 101 -14.39 -26.77 11.55
C LEU A 101 -15.53 -27.06 12.54
N ASP A 102 -15.25 -26.95 13.84
CA ASP A 102 -16.21 -27.18 14.92
C ASP A 102 -16.95 -25.90 15.37
N ASP A 103 -16.75 -24.76 14.69
CA ASP A 103 -17.41 -23.47 15.00
C ASP A 103 -18.29 -23.00 13.82
N PRO A 104 -19.59 -23.34 13.82
CA PRO A 104 -20.50 -22.99 12.73
C PRO A 104 -20.60 -21.48 12.44
N GLU A 105 -20.48 -20.62 13.46
CA GLU A 105 -20.54 -19.17 13.27
C GLU A 105 -19.30 -18.61 12.57
N LEU A 106 -18.13 -19.24 12.78
CA LEU A 106 -16.90 -18.86 12.10
C LEU A 106 -16.84 -19.44 10.69
N LEU A 107 -17.39 -20.64 10.47
CA LEU A 107 -17.56 -21.20 9.14
C LEU A 107 -18.49 -20.33 8.28
N GLU A 108 -19.56 -19.77 8.85
CA GLU A 108 -20.42 -18.83 8.14
C GLU A 108 -19.64 -17.59 7.65
N LEU A 109 -18.73 -17.05 8.48
CA LEU A 109 -17.85 -15.94 8.05
C LEU A 109 -16.89 -16.36 6.93
N MET A 110 -16.34 -17.58 7.01
CA MET A 110 -15.42 -18.12 6.02
C MET A 110 -16.10 -18.40 4.68
N ASP A 111 -17.36 -18.85 4.72
CA ASP A 111 -18.14 -19.20 3.53
C ASP A 111 -18.89 -18.00 2.91
N GLY A 112 -18.98 -16.89 3.63
CA GLY A 112 -19.58 -15.65 3.14
C GLY A 112 -18.74 -14.93 2.08
N GLU A 113 -19.38 -14.12 1.24
CA GLU A 113 -18.72 -13.31 0.21
C GLU A 113 -18.53 -11.84 0.64
N THR A 114 -18.49 -11.60 1.95
CA THR A 114 -18.51 -10.24 2.51
C THR A 114 -17.17 -9.85 3.14
N VAL A 115 -16.79 -8.59 2.95
CA VAL A 115 -15.77 -7.95 3.78
C VAL A 115 -16.46 -7.40 5.03
N THR A 116 -16.03 -7.85 6.20
CA THR A 116 -16.61 -7.42 7.48
C THR A 116 -15.66 -6.48 8.21
N ARG A 117 -16.19 -5.36 8.68
CA ARG A 117 -15.45 -4.42 9.55
C ARG A 117 -16.11 -4.35 10.94
N TRP A 118 -15.38 -4.73 11.98
CA TRP A 118 -15.77 -4.50 13.37
C TRP A 118 -15.08 -3.23 13.86
N ILE A 119 -15.87 -2.23 14.27
CA ILE A 119 -15.35 -0.93 14.70
C ILE A 119 -15.59 -0.74 16.18
N GLY A 120 -14.51 -0.47 16.92
CA GLY A 120 -14.50 -0.12 18.33
C GLY A 120 -13.95 1.28 18.56
N GLU A 121 -13.80 1.68 19.82
CA GLU A 121 -13.22 2.98 20.17
C GLU A 121 -11.75 3.04 19.74
N LYS A 122 -11.40 3.97 18.84
CA LYS A 122 -10.03 4.15 18.30
C LYS A 122 -9.40 2.94 17.60
N ARG A 123 -10.17 1.88 17.32
CA ARG A 123 -9.64 0.63 16.73
C ARG A 123 -10.66 -0.07 15.86
N HIS A 124 -10.20 -0.85 14.89
CA HIS A 124 -11.07 -1.73 14.11
C HIS A 124 -10.37 -3.02 13.70
N ILE A 125 -11.17 -3.98 13.24
CA ILE A 125 -10.75 -5.19 12.55
C ILE A 125 -11.45 -5.20 11.20
N ILE A 126 -10.71 -5.47 10.13
CA ILE A 126 -11.26 -5.79 8.80
C ILE A 126 -10.92 -7.24 8.48
N ALA A 127 -11.90 -8.01 8.02
CA ALA A 127 -11.69 -9.41 7.68
C ALA A 127 -12.52 -9.88 6.50
N TYR A 128 -12.01 -10.88 5.80
CA TYR A 128 -12.64 -11.49 4.64
C TYR A 128 -12.00 -12.84 4.29
N PRO A 129 -12.74 -13.78 3.69
CA PRO A 129 -12.17 -15.02 3.20
C PRO A 129 -11.33 -14.78 1.94
N ILE A 130 -10.26 -15.56 1.80
CA ILE A 130 -9.38 -15.61 0.63
C ILE A 130 -9.07 -17.08 0.29
N SER A 131 -8.41 -17.29 -0.85
CA SER A 131 -7.91 -18.61 -1.26
C SER A 131 -9.02 -19.66 -1.31
N ASN A 132 -10.15 -19.34 -1.97
CA ASN A 132 -11.33 -20.21 -2.06
C ASN A 132 -11.85 -20.67 -0.68
N ASN A 133 -12.06 -19.73 0.24
CA ASN A 133 -12.64 -19.96 1.57
C ASN A 133 -11.84 -20.95 2.46
N THR A 134 -10.52 -21.02 2.22
CA THR A 134 -9.59 -21.83 3.04
C THR A 134 -8.86 -21.01 4.10
N ILE A 135 -8.75 -19.69 3.90
CA ILE A 135 -8.10 -18.76 4.82
C ILE A 135 -9.03 -17.58 5.07
N TYR A 136 -9.25 -17.25 6.35
CA TYR A 136 -9.90 -16.02 6.77
C TYR A 136 -8.83 -15.00 7.13
N ASN A 137 -8.65 -14.00 6.25
CA ASN A 137 -7.66 -12.96 6.45
C ASN A 137 -8.24 -11.87 7.35
N MET A 138 -7.48 -11.49 8.38
CA MET A 138 -7.83 -10.46 9.35
C MET A 138 -6.68 -9.45 9.47
N SER A 139 -7.01 -8.16 9.39
CA SER A 139 -6.09 -7.08 9.73
C SER A 139 -6.73 -6.18 10.76
N THR A 140 -5.96 -5.79 11.76
CA THR A 140 -6.43 -4.84 12.77
C THR A 140 -5.85 -3.45 12.52
N CYS A 141 -6.40 -2.45 13.18
CA CYS A 141 -5.75 -1.17 13.36
C CYS A 141 -6.05 -0.66 14.77
N GLN A 142 -5.02 -0.27 15.51
CA GLN A 142 -5.10 0.15 16.90
C GLN A 142 -4.04 1.23 17.19
N PRO A 143 -4.19 2.01 18.29
CA PRO A 143 -3.12 2.89 18.75
C PRO A 143 -1.85 2.11 19.07
N ASP A 144 -0.70 2.68 18.70
CA ASP A 144 0.63 2.11 18.90
C ASP A 144 1.13 2.32 20.35
N VAL A 145 0.51 1.65 21.32
CA VAL A 145 0.82 1.81 22.76
C VAL A 145 1.65 0.66 23.36
N ASN A 146 1.64 -0.52 22.72
CA ASN A 146 2.24 -1.75 23.25
C ASN A 146 3.45 -2.25 22.46
N PHE A 147 3.90 -1.49 21.47
CA PHE A 147 4.85 -1.99 20.49
C PHE A 147 6.26 -2.05 21.08
N ALA A 148 6.78 -3.26 21.22
CA ALA A 148 8.17 -3.50 21.58
C ALA A 148 9.07 -2.71 20.61
N ALA A 149 9.93 -1.82 21.12
CA ALA A 149 10.76 -0.94 20.31
C ALA A 149 11.34 -1.67 19.08
N ALA A 150 10.76 -1.43 17.89
CA ALA A 150 11.28 -2.03 16.67
C ALA A 150 12.68 -1.48 16.45
N PRO A 151 13.68 -2.34 16.15
CA PRO A 151 14.84 -1.89 15.42
C PRO A 151 14.34 -1.16 14.16
N SER A 152 14.86 0.04 13.90
CA SER A 152 14.46 0.90 12.75
C SER A 152 14.46 0.18 11.40
N GLU A 153 15.15 -0.96 11.31
CA GLU A 153 15.33 -1.81 10.14
C GLU A 153 14.13 -2.71 9.79
N THR A 154 13.19 -3.01 10.70
CA THR A 154 12.00 -3.83 10.38
C THR A 154 10.71 -3.12 10.82
N TYR A 155 9.81 -2.81 9.87
CA TYR A 155 8.47 -2.28 10.20
C TYR A 155 7.49 -3.39 10.65
N THR A 156 8.01 -4.60 10.86
CA THR A 156 7.28 -5.79 11.26
C THR A 156 8.02 -6.42 12.43
N THR A 157 7.30 -6.69 13.51
CA THR A 157 7.84 -7.34 14.72
C THR A 157 6.92 -8.49 15.15
N LYS A 158 7.44 -9.35 16.03
CA LYS A 158 6.62 -10.31 16.75
C LYS A 158 5.88 -9.57 17.87
N GLY A 159 4.56 -9.52 17.76
CA GLY A 159 3.66 -8.98 18.78
C GLY A 159 3.41 -9.96 19.92
N SER A 160 2.68 -9.49 20.94
CA SER A 160 2.29 -10.30 22.10
C SER A 160 0.81 -10.69 22.00
N LYS A 161 0.51 -11.99 22.07
CA LYS A 161 -0.88 -12.47 22.06
C LYS A 161 -1.69 -11.95 23.24
N PRO A 162 -1.19 -11.97 24.49
CA PRO A 162 -1.89 -11.33 25.62
C PRO A 162 -2.16 -9.83 25.39
N ALA A 163 -1.21 -9.10 24.80
CA ALA A 163 -1.41 -7.68 24.49
C ALA A 163 -2.50 -7.48 23.42
N MET A 164 -2.47 -8.29 22.34
CA MET A 164 -3.49 -8.29 21.29
C MET A 164 -4.89 -8.58 21.86
N LEU A 165 -5.03 -9.62 22.68
CA LEU A 165 -6.30 -9.97 23.33
C LEU A 165 -6.79 -8.86 24.26
N SER A 166 -5.88 -8.22 25.00
CA SER A 166 -6.23 -7.08 25.87
C SER A 166 -6.76 -5.88 25.07
N VAL A 167 -6.09 -5.52 23.96
CA VAL A 167 -6.49 -4.41 23.07
C VAL A 167 -7.91 -4.60 22.53
N PHE A 168 -8.29 -5.84 22.23
CA PHE A 168 -9.61 -6.16 21.66
C PHE A 168 -10.57 -6.79 22.68
N SER A 169 -10.30 -6.73 23.98
CA SER A 169 -11.05 -7.47 25.02
C SER A 169 -12.55 -7.17 25.09
N ASP A 170 -12.97 -5.99 24.64
CA ASP A 170 -14.37 -5.53 24.58
C ASP A 170 -15.06 -5.86 23.25
N PHE A 171 -14.36 -6.46 22.28
CA PHE A 171 -14.97 -6.92 21.04
C PHE A 171 -15.79 -8.19 21.28
N CYS A 172 -16.78 -8.41 20.43
CA CYS A 172 -17.76 -9.49 20.59
C CYS A 172 -17.11 -10.89 20.72
N PRO A 173 -17.80 -11.87 21.33
CA PRO A 173 -17.24 -13.21 21.58
C PRO A 173 -16.64 -13.88 20.33
N LYS A 174 -17.23 -13.63 19.16
CA LYS A 174 -16.73 -14.13 17.87
C LYS A 174 -15.30 -13.68 17.56
N ILE A 175 -14.99 -12.40 17.81
CA ILE A 175 -13.63 -11.86 17.65
C ILE A 175 -12.68 -12.47 18.66
N GLN A 176 -13.12 -12.66 19.92
CA GLN A 176 -12.28 -13.32 20.93
C GLN A 176 -11.88 -14.74 20.50
N ARG A 177 -12.82 -15.52 19.95
CA ARG A 177 -12.52 -16.87 19.43
C ARG A 177 -11.49 -16.80 18.30
N LEU A 178 -11.69 -15.94 17.31
CA LEU A 178 -10.75 -15.75 16.20
C LEU A 178 -9.34 -15.35 16.64
N LEU A 179 -9.22 -14.37 17.55
CA LEU A 179 -7.91 -13.92 18.05
C LEU A 179 -7.20 -14.98 18.90
N ASN A 180 -7.94 -15.86 19.57
CA ASN A 180 -7.36 -16.95 20.36
C ASN A 180 -6.79 -18.09 19.51
N LEU A 181 -7.19 -18.22 18.24
CA LEU A 181 -6.64 -19.21 17.31
C LEU A 181 -5.22 -18.86 16.86
N VAL A 182 -4.79 -17.60 17.00
CA VAL A 182 -3.41 -17.21 16.67
C VAL A 182 -2.43 -17.94 17.59
N PRO A 183 -1.46 -18.72 17.07
CA PRO A 183 -0.51 -19.42 17.90
C PRO A 183 0.36 -18.47 18.73
N ASP A 184 0.80 -18.95 19.90
CA ASP A 184 1.71 -18.18 20.75
C ASP A 184 3.02 -17.92 20.01
N GLY A 185 3.46 -16.65 20.02
CA GLY A 185 4.70 -16.23 19.33
C GLY A 185 4.57 -15.99 17.83
N GLU A 186 3.37 -16.15 17.25
CA GLU A 186 3.10 -15.93 15.81
C GLU A 186 2.30 -14.66 15.51
N VAL A 187 2.06 -13.80 16.52
CA VAL A 187 1.43 -12.50 16.30
C VAL A 187 2.36 -11.63 15.46
N CYS A 188 1.91 -11.24 14.26
CA CYS A 188 2.65 -10.35 13.37
C CYS A 188 2.13 -8.92 13.54
N GLU A 189 2.95 -8.01 14.06
CA GLU A 189 2.59 -6.61 14.32
C GLU A 189 3.35 -5.65 13.40
N TRP A 190 2.64 -4.66 12.85
CA TRP A 190 3.14 -3.71 11.86
C TRP A 190 2.95 -2.29 12.39
N LYS A 191 4.01 -1.48 12.34
CA LYS A 191 3.86 -0.02 12.53
C LYS A 191 3.33 0.60 11.24
N LEU A 192 2.27 1.39 11.35
CA LEU A 192 1.74 2.14 10.24
C LEU A 192 2.46 3.48 10.16
N ARG A 193 3.24 3.68 9.10
CA ARG A 193 3.95 4.93 8.83
C ARG A 193 3.54 5.45 7.47
N VAL A 194 3.51 6.76 7.35
CA VAL A 194 3.31 7.45 6.07
C VAL A 194 4.44 8.44 5.86
N HIS A 195 4.67 8.79 4.60
CA HIS A 195 5.57 9.87 4.26
C HIS A 195 4.75 11.10 3.91
N ALA A 196 5.26 12.27 4.24
CA ALA A 196 4.71 13.51 3.68
C ALA A 196 4.77 13.46 2.14
N PRO A 197 3.81 14.08 1.44
CA PRO A 197 3.85 14.24 -0.01
C PRO A 197 5.22 14.73 -0.49
N LEU A 198 5.80 14.04 -1.47
CA LEU A 198 7.10 14.43 -2.01
C LEU A 198 6.92 15.61 -2.98
N PRO A 199 7.82 16.61 -2.99
CA PRO A 199 7.73 17.70 -3.94
C PRO A 199 7.97 17.26 -5.39
N THR A 200 8.73 16.18 -5.59
CA THR A 200 8.96 15.56 -6.89
C THR A 200 9.10 14.05 -6.73
N TRP A 201 8.72 13.31 -7.77
CA TRP A 201 8.93 11.87 -7.94
C TRP A 201 10.01 11.57 -8.97
N VAL A 202 10.52 12.61 -9.65
CA VAL A 202 11.42 12.49 -10.80
C VAL A 202 12.65 13.34 -10.61
N HIS A 203 13.80 12.77 -10.96
CA HIS A 203 15.05 13.51 -11.11
C HIS A 203 15.91 12.88 -12.23
N GLY A 204 16.22 13.67 -13.26
CA GLY A 204 16.91 13.15 -14.45
C GLY A 204 16.11 12.02 -15.11
N SER A 205 16.77 10.90 -15.39
CA SER A 205 16.14 9.71 -15.97
C SER A 205 15.64 8.70 -14.93
N VAL A 206 15.41 9.16 -13.70
CA VAL A 206 14.94 8.32 -12.59
C VAL A 206 13.56 8.76 -12.12
N ALA A 207 12.64 7.80 -11.96
CA ALA A 207 11.32 8.01 -11.40
C ALA A 207 11.04 7.04 -10.24
N LEU A 208 10.45 7.56 -9.17
CA LEU A 208 9.94 6.78 -8.03
C LEU A 208 8.56 6.18 -8.38
N VAL A 209 8.29 4.95 -7.92
CA VAL A 209 7.06 4.19 -8.24
C VAL A 209 6.51 3.51 -6.98
N GLY A 210 5.17 3.48 -6.84
CA GLY A 210 4.51 2.83 -5.71
C GLY A 210 4.88 3.44 -4.35
N ASP A 211 5.06 2.60 -3.33
CA ASP A 211 5.43 3.03 -1.97
C ASP A 211 6.77 3.81 -1.88
N ALA A 212 7.59 3.80 -2.95
CA ALA A 212 8.75 4.67 -3.03
C ALA A 212 8.36 6.16 -3.16
N CYS A 213 7.19 6.49 -3.71
CA CYS A 213 6.68 7.87 -3.81
C CYS A 213 5.42 8.13 -2.97
N HIS A 214 4.44 7.22 -2.94
CA HIS A 214 3.14 7.43 -2.28
C HIS A 214 2.74 6.32 -1.30
N PRO A 215 3.56 6.03 -0.27
CA PRO A 215 3.22 5.01 0.73
C PRO A 215 1.92 5.39 1.45
N THR A 216 0.96 4.48 1.48
CA THR A 216 -0.40 4.74 1.96
C THR A 216 -0.80 3.87 3.15
N LEU A 217 -1.79 4.33 3.91
CA LEU A 217 -2.43 3.53 4.95
C LEU A 217 -3.37 2.49 4.32
N PRO A 218 -3.52 1.30 4.95
CA PRO A 218 -4.31 0.22 4.37
C PRO A 218 -5.83 0.45 4.39
N HIS A 219 -6.30 1.64 4.79
CA HIS A 219 -7.71 1.92 5.07
C HIS A 219 -8.61 1.96 3.83
N LEU A 220 -8.05 2.19 2.63
CA LEU A 220 -8.79 2.14 1.35
C LEU A 220 -8.38 0.98 0.42
N ALA A 221 -7.45 0.12 0.84
CA ALA A 221 -6.91 -0.97 0.02
C ALA A 221 -6.37 -0.53 -1.37
N GLN A 222 -5.85 0.70 -1.48
CA GLN A 222 -5.43 1.29 -2.76
C GLN A 222 -3.92 1.24 -3.05
N GLY A 223 -3.05 0.94 -2.08
CA GLY A 223 -1.59 1.06 -2.29
C GLY A 223 -1.06 0.24 -3.49
N ALA A 224 -1.39 -1.05 -3.55
CA ALA A 224 -0.98 -1.90 -4.66
C ALA A 224 -1.64 -1.51 -6.00
N ALA A 225 -2.91 -1.10 -5.97
CA ALA A 225 -3.62 -0.63 -7.17
C ALA A 225 -2.96 0.63 -7.75
N GLN A 226 -2.58 1.59 -6.90
CA GLN A 226 -1.86 2.79 -7.31
C GLN A 226 -0.49 2.47 -7.92
N ALA A 227 0.26 1.51 -7.35
CA ALA A 227 1.52 1.08 -7.95
C ALA A 227 1.33 0.43 -9.35
N ILE A 228 0.21 -0.29 -9.56
CA ILE A 228 -0.15 -0.84 -10.87
C ILE A 228 -0.56 0.29 -11.83
N GLU A 229 -1.32 1.28 -11.37
CA GLU A 229 -1.65 2.49 -12.15
C GLU A 229 -0.37 3.22 -12.60
N ASP A 230 0.62 3.36 -11.72
CA ASP A 230 1.91 3.96 -12.07
C ASP A 230 2.61 3.17 -13.18
N ALA A 231 2.73 1.85 -13.03
CA ALA A 231 3.36 0.99 -14.02
C ALA A 231 2.65 1.06 -15.38
N ALA A 232 1.32 1.10 -15.38
CA ALA A 232 0.50 1.21 -16.58
C ALA A 232 0.73 2.55 -17.29
N VAL A 233 0.70 3.67 -16.57
CA VAL A 233 0.99 5.00 -17.12
C VAL A 233 2.40 5.06 -17.69
N ILE A 234 3.41 4.63 -16.92
CA ILE A 234 4.80 4.63 -17.39
C ILE A 234 4.95 3.78 -18.66
N GLY A 235 4.31 2.61 -18.71
CA GLY A 235 4.31 1.75 -19.90
C GLY A 235 3.76 2.43 -21.15
N VAL A 236 2.62 3.12 -21.03
CA VAL A 236 2.02 3.90 -22.14
C VAL A 236 2.96 5.02 -22.58
N LEU A 237 3.45 5.82 -21.63
CA LEU A 237 4.26 7.01 -21.92
C LEU A 237 5.62 6.64 -22.54
N LEU A 238 6.32 5.64 -21.99
CA LEU A 238 7.58 5.18 -22.56
C LEU A 238 7.41 4.53 -23.95
N GLY A 239 6.25 3.92 -24.21
CA GLY A 239 5.88 3.42 -25.54
C GLY A 239 5.67 4.51 -26.59
N LYS A 240 5.48 5.77 -26.17
CA LYS A 240 5.26 6.94 -27.04
C LYS A 240 6.48 7.88 -27.11
N LEU A 241 7.65 7.46 -26.64
CA LEU A 241 8.85 8.30 -26.71
C LEU A 241 9.17 8.69 -28.16
N PRO A 242 9.33 9.99 -28.48
CA PRO A 242 9.75 10.41 -29.82
C PRO A 242 11.21 10.04 -30.11
N ASP A 243 12.05 9.99 -29.07
CA ASP A 243 13.44 9.53 -29.12
C ASP A 243 13.91 9.07 -27.72
N SER A 244 15.07 8.44 -27.66
CA SER A 244 15.69 7.96 -26.41
C SER A 244 16.67 8.97 -25.80
N SER A 245 16.57 10.26 -26.14
CA SER A 245 17.45 11.27 -25.56
C SER A 245 17.13 11.47 -24.08
N PRO A 246 18.13 11.79 -23.23
CA PRO A 246 17.91 12.02 -21.80
C PRO A 246 16.91 13.14 -21.51
N ALA A 247 16.84 14.16 -22.37
CA ALA A 247 15.89 15.26 -22.23
C ALA A 247 14.45 14.77 -22.47
N THR A 248 14.22 14.01 -23.54
CA THR A 248 12.92 13.40 -23.86
C THR A 248 12.48 12.42 -22.77
N ILE A 249 13.38 11.60 -22.26
CA ILE A 249 13.12 10.68 -21.15
C ILE A 249 12.70 11.47 -19.90
N ASN A 250 13.48 12.45 -19.47
CA ASN A 250 13.17 13.24 -18.28
C ASN A 250 11.80 13.92 -18.41
N LYS A 251 11.53 14.53 -19.57
CA LYS A 251 10.25 15.18 -19.87
C LYS A 251 9.07 14.20 -19.78
N THR A 252 9.24 13.01 -20.33
CA THR A 252 8.24 11.93 -20.28
C THR A 252 7.97 11.47 -18.84
N LEU A 253 9.01 11.31 -18.02
CA LEU A 253 8.85 10.97 -16.61
C LEU A 253 8.14 12.09 -15.84
N GLN A 254 8.39 13.36 -16.17
CA GLN A 254 7.64 14.47 -15.59
C GLN A 254 6.16 14.47 -15.99
N VAL A 255 5.81 14.03 -17.20
CA VAL A 255 4.40 13.78 -17.58
C VAL A 255 3.80 12.67 -16.72
N TYR A 256 4.52 11.56 -16.47
CA TYR A 256 4.09 10.52 -15.52
C TYR A 256 3.74 11.12 -14.16
N GLN A 257 4.63 11.94 -13.60
CA GLN A 257 4.39 12.62 -12.33
C GLN A 257 3.14 13.51 -12.39
N LYS A 258 2.97 14.28 -13.46
CA LYS A 258 1.83 15.20 -13.62
C LYS A 258 0.49 14.47 -13.64
N ILE A 259 0.43 13.30 -14.28
CA ILE A 259 -0.79 12.47 -14.33
C ILE A 259 -1.07 11.80 -12.99
N ARG A 260 -0.03 11.32 -12.30
CA ARG A 260 -0.19 10.40 -11.17
C ARG A 260 -0.17 11.06 -9.79
N LYS A 261 0.57 12.15 -9.63
CA LYS A 261 0.88 12.72 -8.30
C LYS A 261 -0.36 13.19 -7.54
N ASP A 262 -1.19 14.03 -8.16
CA ASP A 262 -2.40 14.55 -7.52
C ASP A 262 -3.36 13.42 -7.12
N ARG A 263 -3.58 12.46 -8.01
CA ARG A 263 -4.43 11.30 -7.76
C ARG A 263 -3.91 10.43 -6.62
N ALA A 264 -2.63 10.05 -6.65
CA ALA A 264 -2.06 9.20 -5.62
C ALA A 264 -2.08 9.88 -4.24
N GLU A 265 -1.75 11.17 -4.19
CA GLU A 265 -1.74 11.95 -2.95
C GLU A 265 -3.15 12.13 -2.38
N THR A 266 -4.13 12.42 -3.24
CA THR A 266 -5.55 12.46 -2.85
C THR A 266 -5.98 11.12 -2.23
N LEU A 267 -5.60 9.99 -2.81
CA LEU A 267 -5.96 8.67 -2.28
C LEU A 267 -5.23 8.33 -0.98
N VAL A 268 -3.97 8.76 -0.81
CA VAL A 268 -3.24 8.66 0.47
C VAL A 268 -3.94 9.48 1.55
N GLU A 269 -4.32 10.72 1.25
CA GLU A 269 -5.03 11.60 2.18
C GLU A 269 -6.40 11.06 2.56
N MET A 270 -7.15 10.53 1.59
CA MET A 270 -8.44 9.89 1.84
C MET A 270 -8.30 8.65 2.71
N ALA A 271 -7.24 7.85 2.53
CA ALA A 271 -6.97 6.69 3.39
C ALA A 271 -6.68 7.14 4.84
N ALA A 272 -5.90 8.20 5.02
CA ALA A 272 -5.66 8.78 6.34
C ALA A 272 -6.93 9.35 6.98
N ALA A 273 -7.77 10.04 6.19
CA ALA A 273 -9.05 10.58 6.66
C ALA A 273 -10.03 9.47 7.07
N SER A 274 -10.13 8.40 6.27
CA SER A 274 -10.95 7.22 6.59
C SER A 274 -10.51 6.59 7.92
N GLY A 275 -9.19 6.46 8.15
CA GLY A 275 -8.67 6.02 9.44
C GLY A 275 -9.14 6.89 10.61
N ARG A 276 -9.06 8.22 10.49
CA ARG A 276 -9.51 9.16 11.54
C ARG A 276 -11.01 9.08 11.82
N GLU A 277 -11.83 8.95 10.78
CA GLU A 277 -13.29 8.86 10.88
C GLU A 277 -13.75 7.52 11.50
N LEU A 278 -13.03 6.43 11.22
CA LEU A 278 -13.33 5.12 11.80
C LEU A 278 -12.83 4.97 13.25
N HIS A 279 -11.72 5.64 13.60
CA HIS A 279 -11.05 5.52 14.90
C HIS A 279 -11.41 6.63 15.89
N LEU A 280 -12.66 7.08 15.90
CA LEU A 280 -13.11 8.07 16.86
C LEU A 280 -13.06 7.51 18.29
N GLY A 281 -12.65 8.39 19.22
CA GLY A 281 -12.73 8.14 20.67
C GLY A 281 -14.15 8.37 21.20
N LYS A 282 -14.30 8.44 22.53
CA LYS A 282 -15.56 8.88 23.16
C LYS A 282 -15.95 10.31 22.74
N GLY A 283 -17.27 10.57 22.75
CA GLY A 283 -17.85 11.90 22.56
C GLY A 283 -18.79 11.99 21.35
N ALA A 284 -19.32 13.20 21.12
CA ALA A 284 -20.37 13.48 20.15
C ALA A 284 -20.05 13.02 18.72
N ALA A 285 -18.78 13.11 18.29
CA ALA A 285 -18.38 12.64 16.96
C ALA A 285 -18.58 11.13 16.77
N LYS A 286 -18.30 10.32 17.81
CA LYS A 286 -18.56 8.87 17.78
C LYS A 286 -20.05 8.58 17.81
N GLU A 287 -20.80 9.29 18.66
CA GLU A 287 -22.27 9.13 18.77
C GLU A 287 -22.95 9.41 17.43
N GLU A 288 -22.53 10.48 16.74
CA GLU A 288 -23.03 10.83 15.42
C GLU A 288 -22.69 9.77 14.37
N ARG A 289 -21.45 9.26 14.37
CA ARG A 289 -21.03 8.18 13.46
C ARG A 289 -21.84 6.90 13.69
N ASP A 290 -22.05 6.51 14.95
CA ASP A 290 -22.83 5.33 15.31
C ASP A 290 -24.31 5.51 14.90
N ARG A 291 -24.88 6.71 15.10
CA ARG A 291 -26.22 7.08 14.63
C ARG A 291 -26.33 6.91 13.11
N GLN A 292 -25.35 7.37 12.34
CA GLN A 292 -25.32 7.23 10.89
C GLN A 292 -25.28 5.75 10.45
N PHE A 293 -24.49 4.89 11.12
CA PHE A 293 -24.49 3.45 10.83
C PHE A 293 -25.85 2.79 11.15
N GLU A 294 -26.50 3.18 12.24
CA GLU A 294 -27.83 2.66 12.58
C GLU A 294 -28.92 3.15 11.62
N GLU A 295 -28.83 4.38 11.12
CA GLU A 295 -29.73 4.87 10.07
C GLU A 295 -29.52 4.14 8.74
N LEU A 296 -28.25 3.94 8.34
CA LEU A 296 -27.90 3.20 7.13
C LEU A 296 -28.55 1.81 7.12
N LYS A 297 -28.49 1.07 8.24
CA LYS A 297 -29.13 -0.26 8.37
C LYS A 297 -30.64 -0.22 8.18
N LYS A 298 -31.31 0.86 8.61
CA LYS A 298 -32.78 0.95 8.64
C LYS A 298 -33.38 1.50 7.37
N LYS A 299 -32.75 2.52 6.78
CA LYS A 299 -33.34 3.35 5.72
C LYS A 299 -32.43 3.47 4.49
N GLY A 300 -31.23 2.91 4.51
CA GLY A 300 -30.17 3.30 3.59
C GLY A 300 -29.70 4.73 3.85
N GLY A 301 -28.80 5.23 3.01
CA GLY A 301 -28.26 6.58 3.11
C GLY A 301 -26.75 6.63 2.95
N ARG A 302 -26.14 7.73 3.40
CA ARG A 302 -24.70 7.96 3.32
C ARG A 302 -23.95 6.91 4.14
N VAL A 303 -22.90 6.34 3.55
CA VAL A 303 -22.06 5.34 4.22
C VAL A 303 -20.93 6.07 4.95
N PRO A 304 -20.81 5.95 6.30
CA PRO A 304 -19.71 6.61 7.03
C PRO A 304 -18.33 6.05 6.69
N ASP A 305 -18.26 4.77 6.29
CA ASP A 305 -17.03 4.16 5.79
C ASP A 305 -16.81 4.53 4.32
N LYS A 306 -15.88 5.45 4.07
CA LYS A 306 -15.50 5.88 2.71
C LYS A 306 -15.14 4.72 1.78
N TRP A 307 -14.62 3.61 2.30
CA TRP A 307 -14.31 2.45 1.45
C TRP A 307 -15.57 1.81 0.86
N ALA A 308 -16.70 1.89 1.56
CA ALA A 308 -17.99 1.33 1.17
C ALA A 308 -18.95 2.38 0.57
N ASP A 309 -18.52 3.65 0.45
CA ASP A 309 -19.33 4.72 -0.13
C ASP A 309 -19.30 4.65 -1.67
N ALA A 310 -20.48 4.64 -2.31
CA ALA A 310 -20.60 4.41 -3.75
C ALA A 310 -19.96 5.50 -4.62
N ASP A 311 -20.04 6.77 -4.20
CA ASP A 311 -19.45 7.88 -4.95
C ASP A 311 -17.92 7.83 -4.84
N VAL A 312 -17.40 7.52 -3.65
CA VAL A 312 -15.98 7.28 -3.43
C VAL A 312 -15.51 6.09 -4.27
N GLN A 313 -16.23 4.97 -4.27
CA GLN A 313 -15.89 3.81 -5.09
C GLN A 313 -15.87 4.13 -6.57
N LYS A 314 -16.85 4.90 -7.08
CA LYS A 314 -16.88 5.33 -8.48
C LYS A 314 -15.68 6.21 -8.84
N MET A 315 -15.32 7.15 -7.97
CA MET A 315 -14.14 8.01 -8.17
C MET A 315 -12.83 7.21 -8.16
N ILE A 316 -12.72 6.23 -7.28
CA ILE A 316 -11.51 5.40 -7.15
C ILE A 316 -11.40 4.41 -8.32
N TYR A 317 -12.43 3.62 -8.57
CA TYR A 317 -12.37 2.48 -9.49
C TYR A 317 -12.78 2.81 -10.93
N GLY A 318 -13.39 3.96 -11.17
CA GLY A 318 -13.89 4.36 -12.49
C GLY A 318 -12.88 5.09 -13.37
N VAL A 319 -11.62 5.20 -12.95
CA VAL A 319 -10.59 5.97 -13.67
C VAL A 319 -9.74 5.06 -14.53
N ASP A 320 -9.66 5.39 -15.82
CA ASP A 320 -8.75 4.77 -16.77
C ASP A 320 -7.49 5.62 -16.93
N VAL A 321 -6.48 5.31 -16.11
CA VAL A 321 -5.21 6.05 -16.13
C VAL A 321 -4.42 5.84 -17.43
N MET A 322 -4.62 4.71 -18.11
CA MET A 322 -3.95 4.44 -19.39
C MET A 322 -4.53 5.32 -20.49
N LYS A 323 -5.86 5.45 -20.53
CA LYS A 323 -6.53 6.36 -21.47
C LYS A 323 -6.12 7.81 -21.26
N ILE A 324 -6.08 8.27 -20.01
CA ILE A 324 -5.59 9.62 -19.66
C ILE A 324 -4.15 9.80 -20.17
N ALA A 325 -3.26 8.84 -19.90
CA ALA A 325 -1.89 8.90 -20.38
C ALA A 325 -1.80 8.86 -21.91
N ASP A 326 -2.66 8.10 -22.58
CA ASP A 326 -2.67 7.99 -24.04
C ASP A 326 -3.12 9.30 -24.70
N GLU A 327 -4.22 9.87 -24.24
CA GLU A 327 -4.88 11.05 -24.82
C GLU A 327 -4.16 12.36 -24.48
N GLU A 328 -3.64 12.50 -23.25
CA GLU A 328 -3.09 13.77 -22.76
C GLU A 328 -1.56 13.90 -22.94
N TYR A 329 -0.86 12.83 -23.34
CA TYR A 329 0.60 12.81 -23.42
C TYR A 329 1.17 13.95 -24.27
N GLU A 330 0.69 14.12 -25.51
CA GLU A 330 1.25 15.10 -26.45
C GLU A 330 1.13 16.54 -25.95
N GLU A 331 -0.01 16.88 -25.33
CA GLU A 331 -0.24 18.20 -24.76
C GLU A 331 0.64 18.43 -23.53
N MET A 332 0.64 17.48 -22.59
CA MET A 332 1.45 17.59 -21.39
C MET A 332 2.95 17.64 -21.72
N PHE A 333 3.41 16.79 -22.63
CA PHE A 333 4.80 16.75 -23.08
C PHE A 333 5.24 18.07 -23.71
N LYS A 334 4.37 18.80 -24.41
CA LYS A 334 4.69 20.15 -24.91
C LYS A 334 4.72 21.21 -23.80
N SER A 335 3.90 21.05 -22.77
CA SER A 335 3.75 22.02 -21.67
C SER A 335 4.86 22.00 -20.62
N ILE A 336 5.63 20.91 -20.57
CA ILE A 336 6.80 20.77 -19.69
C ILE A 336 7.98 21.53 -20.27
#